data_AF-A0AAD4T2R5-F1
#
_entry.id   AF-A0AAD4T2R5-F1
#
_cell.length_a   1.000
_cell.length_b   1.000
_cell.length_c   1.000
_cell.angle_alpha   90.00
_cell.angle_beta   90.00
_cell.angle_gamma   90.00
#
_symmetry.space_group_name_H-M   'P 1'
#
loop_
_entity.id
_entity.type
_entity.pdbx_description
1 polymer ?
#
loop_
_entity_poly.entity_id
_entity_poly.type
_entity_poly.pdbx_seq_one_letter_code
_entity_poly.pdbx_strand_id
1 'polypeptide(L)' 'IRDGRRSHIYKARDVLLGKVVALKKVKLHNLDSTSVKIFAREILILRRLHHPNVIKLKGLITSK' A
#
# COMPACT_ATOMS: atom_id res chain seq x y z
N ILE A 1 13.33 3.44 -3.70
CA ILE A 1 13.22 3.74 -2.25
C ILE A 1 12.81 5.18 -2.18
N ARG A 2 11.54 5.47 -1.88
CA ARG A 2 10.98 6.82 -1.94
C ARG A 2 10.37 7.18 -0.60
N ASP A 3 10.79 8.31 -0.06
CA ASP A 3 10.16 8.93 1.11
C ASP A 3 9.03 9.86 0.65
N GLY A 4 7.91 9.82 1.35
CA GLY A 4 6.76 10.68 1.12
C GLY A 4 6.17 11.11 2.45
N ARG A 5 5.54 12.29 2.48
CA ARG A 5 5.04 12.95 3.71
C ARG A 5 4.29 12.03 4.69
N ARG A 6 3.60 10.99 4.20
CA ARG A 6 2.78 10.09 5.02
C ARG A 6 3.10 8.59 4.83
N SER A 7 4.10 8.26 4.01
CA SER A 7 4.41 6.85 3.72
C SER A 7 5.79 6.65 3.11
N HIS A 8 6.41 5.51 3.41
CA HIS A 8 7.67 5.06 2.83
C HIS A 8 7.42 3.93 1.83
N ILE A 9 8.08 3.97 0.67
CA ILE A 9 8.01 2.92 -0.34
C ILE A 9 9.31 2.13 -0.38
N TYR A 10 9.20 0.83 -0.10
CA TYR A 10 10.30 -0.14 -0.12
C TYR A 10 10.17 -1.07 -1.32
N LYS A 11 11.31 -1.44 -1.91
CA LYS A 11 11.39 -2.58 -2.83
C LYS A 11 11.49 -3.83 -1.97
N ALA A 12 10.67 -4.83 -2.22
CA ALA A 12 10.68 -6.11 -1.52
C ALA A 12 10.59 -7.27 -2.49
N ARG A 13 10.83 -8.47 -2.00
CA ARG A 13 10.62 -9.72 -2.73
C ARG A 13 9.54 -10.51 -2.00
N ASP A 14 8.49 -10.88 -2.73
CA ASP A 14 7.52 -11.88 -2.29
C ASP A 14 8.25 -13.22 -2.18
N VAL A 15 8.32 -13.77 -0.98
CA VAL A 15 9.09 -15.00 -0.69
C VAL A 15 8.40 -16.26 -1.22
N LEU A 16 7.08 -16.22 -1.40
CA LEU A 16 6.31 -17.36 -1.93
C LEU A 16 6.38 -17.40 -3.45
N LEU A 17 6.26 -16.24 -4.09
CA LEU A 17 6.19 -16.13 -5.55
C LEU A 17 7.53 -15.76 -6.20
N GLY A 18 8.54 -15.39 -5.42
CA GLY A 18 9.84 -14.91 -5.89
C GLY A 18 9.80 -13.54 -6.59
N LYS A 19 8.63 -12.89 -6.66
CA LYS A 19 8.40 -11.65 -7.44
C LYS A 19 8.87 -10.41 -6.68
N VAL A 20 9.47 -9.47 -7.40
CA VAL A 20 9.78 -8.15 -6.86
C VAL A 20 8.48 -7.33 -6.75
N VAL A 21 8.25 -6.73 -5.59
CA VAL A 21 7.06 -5.91 -5.29
C VAL A 21 7.46 -4.58 -4.64
N ALA A 22 6.54 -3.62 -4.67
CA ALA A 22 6.66 -2.38 -3.91
C ALA A 22 5.79 -2.47 -2.66
N LEU A 23 6.37 -2.22 -1.48
CA LEU A 23 5.65 -2.13 -0.21
C LEU A 23 5.51 -0.66 0.20
N LYS A 24 4.28 -0.17 0.32
CA LYS A 24 3.96 1.16 0.86
C LYS A 24 3.67 1.05 2.35
N LYS A 25 4.65 1.37 3.20
CA LYS A 25 4.45 1.48 4.65
C LYS A 25 3.83 2.82 4.95
N VAL A 26 2.63 2.81 5.49
CA VAL A 26 1.88 4.02 5.83
C VAL A 26 2.08 4.34 7.31
N LYS A 27 2.35 5.62 7.63
CA LYS A 27 2.36 6.11 9.01
C LYS A 27 0.95 6.59 9.38
N LEU A 28 0.29 5.87 10.27
CA LEU A 28 -0.98 6.31 10.86
C LEU A 28 -0.68 7.11 12.12
N HIS A 29 -0.97 8.41 12.11
CA HIS A 29 -0.89 9.25 13.32
C HIS A 29 -2.19 9.11 14.12
N ASN A 30 -2.08 8.61 15.36
CA ASN A 30 -3.15 8.56 16.37
C ASN A 30 -4.51 8.03 15.87
N LEU A 31 -4.52 7.16 14.86
CA LEU A 31 -5.74 6.68 14.20
C LEU A 31 -6.71 7.81 13.79
N ASP A 32 -6.18 8.97 13.40
CA ASP A 32 -6.98 10.08 12.89
C ASP A 32 -7.91 9.58 11.78
N SER A 33 -9.21 9.78 11.99
CA SER A 33 -10.27 9.27 11.12
C SER A 33 -10.15 9.78 9.69
N THR A 34 -9.61 10.99 9.51
CA THR A 34 -9.36 11.58 8.18
C THR A 34 -8.28 10.81 7.45
N SER A 35 -7.14 10.56 8.11
CA SER A 35 -6.04 9.78 7.57
C SER A 35 -6.48 8.35 7.23
N VAL A 36 -7.21 7.69 8.13
CA VAL A 36 -7.76 6.34 7.90
C VAL A 36 -8.70 6.32 6.69
N LYS A 37 -9.60 7.30 6.56
CA LYS A 37 -10.54 7.40 5.43
C LYS A 37 -9.82 7.55 4.09
N ILE A 38 -8.73 8.32 4.04
CA ILE A 38 -7.91 8.48 2.82
C ILE A 38 -7.28 7.14 2.43
N PHE A 39 -6.63 6.45 3.37
CA PHE A 39 -5.99 5.16 3.07
C PHE A 39 -7.01 4.07 2.69
N ALA A 40 -8.16 4.03 3.37
CA ALA A 40 -9.25 3.12 3.04
C ALA A 40 -9.76 3.35 1.61
N ARG A 41 -9.89 4.62 1.20
CA ARG A 41 -10.32 4.98 -0.16
C ARG A 41 -9.29 4.58 -1.21
N GLU A 42 -7.99 4.81 -0.97
CA GLU A 42 -6.93 4.35 -1.88
C GLU A 42 -6.98 2.82 -2.09
N ILE A 43 -7.11 2.05 -1.00
CA ILE A 43 -7.21 0.58 -1.04
C ILE A 43 -8.46 0.15 -1.81
N LEU A 44 -9.61 0.78 -1.54
CA LEU A 44 -10.87 0.43 -2.18
C LEU A 44 -10.82 0.64 -3.70
N ILE A 45 -10.23 1.75 -4.14
CA ILE A 45 -10.05 2.04 -5.57
C ILE A 45 -9.13 0.98 -6.21
N LEU A 46 -7.96 0.72 -5.61
CA LEU A 46 -7.01 -0.25 -6.16
C LEU A 46 -7.54 -1.69 -6.17
N ARG A 47 -8.46 -2.06 -5.27
CA ARG A 47 -9.14 -3.36 -5.29
C ARG A 47 -10.10 -3.53 -6.47
N ARG A 48 -10.65 -2.43 -6.99
CA ARG A 48 -11.62 -2.44 -8.08
C ARG A 48 -10.98 -2.28 -9.47
N LEU A 49 -9.76 -1.75 -9.53
CA LEU A 49 -9.06 -1.53 -10.80
C LEU A 49 -8.29 -2.79 -11.25
N HIS A 50 -8.70 -3.34 -12.40
CA HIS A 50 -8.03 -4.45 -13.06
C HIS A 50 -7.74 -4.09 -14.51
N HIS A 51 -6.53 -3.57 -14.77
CA HIS A 51 -6.11 -3.15 -16.10
C HIS A 51 -4.59 -3.31 -16.25
N PRO A 52 -4.05 -3.71 -17.42
CA PRO A 52 -2.61 -3.93 -17.62
C PRO A 52 -1.75 -2.68 -17.31
N ASN A 53 -2.29 -1.47 -17.51
CA ASN A 53 -1.60 -0.20 -17.27
C ASN A 53 -1.85 0.41 -15.88
N VAL A 54 -2.50 -0.31 -14.96
CA VAL A 54 -2.76 0.15 -13.59
C VAL A 54 -2.13 -0.80 -12.60
N ILE A 55 -1.42 -0.25 -11.61
CA ILE A 55 -0.79 -1.05 -10.56
C ILE A 55 -1.86 -1.81 -9.77
N LYS A 56 -1.70 -3.13 -9.70
CA LYS A 56 -2.58 -4.02 -8.92
C LYS A 56 -2.17 -4.07 -7.46
N LEU A 57 -3.13 -3.92 -6.55
CA LEU A 57 -2.94 -4.24 -5.13
C LEU A 57 -2.77 -5.76 -4.98
N LYS A 58 -1.59 -6.19 -4.50
CA LYS A 58 -1.27 -7.63 -4.31
C LYS A 58 -1.74 -8.15 -2.95
N GLY A 59 -1.73 -7.31 -1.92
CA GLY A 59 -2.13 -7.70 -0.57
C GLY A 59 -2.14 -6.49 0.37
N LEU A 60 -2.65 -6.71 1.58
CA LEU A 60 -2.66 -5.75 2.68
C LEU A 60 -2.10 -6.43 3.93
N ILE A 61 -1.17 -5.79 4.61
CA ILE A 61 -0.52 -6.28 5.82
C ILE A 61 -0.74 -5.23 6.91
N THR A 62 -1.16 -5.67 8.09
CA THR A 62 -1.25 -4.83 9.29
C THR A 62 -0.20 -5.29 10.30
N SER A 63 0.50 -4.35 10.93
CA SER A 63 1.24 -4.68 12.16
C SER A 63 0.22 -4.86 13.27
N LYS A 64 0.43 -5.87 14.13
CA LYS A 64 -0.12 -5.81 15.49
C LYS A 64 0.66 -4.77 16.30
#